data_AF-A0A431MFY2-F1
#
_entry.id   AF-A0A431MFY2-F1
#
_cell.length_a   1.000
_cell.length_b   1.000
_cell.length_c   1.000
_cell.angle_alpha   90.00
_cell.angle_beta   90.00
_cell.angle_gamma   90.00
#
_symmetry.space_group_name_H-M   'P 1'
#
loop_
_entity.id
_entity.type
_entity.pdbx_description
1 polymer ?
#
loop_
_entity_poly.entity_id
_entity_poly.type
_entity_poly.pdbx_seq_one_letter_code
_entity_poly.pdbx_strand_id
1 'polypeptide(L)'
;MSHFPEPSRALCLSCGEVIDFPEEQGARCSECGTELDPKAILRLYEYAAEVYYYGVQYRRYYEDAYAESNNPPKPSLLFDGEAFAWVMLAALSGVVGNAAYDLVKSVANRVREDVAAGRLPARDYSPMLELSDNELGELIGSAREYRNGMDGLTKEVRAAIAEEIVADSVVHNPAVANEMMKLMRHKKVTQKDRKRFSELLRKTLVAQQQRSHLPASAFSGLWSRRAK
;
A
#
# COMPACT_ATOMS: atom_id res chain seq x y z
N MET A 1 -8.55 -7.01 -10.20
CA MET A 1 -8.04 -5.69 -10.59
C MET A 1 -7.78 -4.94 -9.31
N SER A 2 -6.61 -4.32 -9.17
CA SER A 2 -6.30 -3.45 -8.04
C SER A 2 -7.25 -2.26 -8.04
N HIS A 3 -7.57 -1.74 -6.85
CA HIS A 3 -8.35 -0.51 -6.71
C HIS A 3 -7.46 0.75 -6.72
N PHE A 4 -6.14 0.55 -6.76
CA PHE A 4 -5.17 1.63 -6.94
C PHE A 4 -5.02 1.97 -8.43
N PRO A 5 -4.87 3.26 -8.78
CA PRO A 5 -4.52 3.65 -10.13
C PRO A 5 -3.21 2.99 -10.57
N GLU A 6 -3.17 2.52 -11.82
CA GLU A 6 -1.92 2.04 -12.42
C GLU A 6 -0.88 3.17 -12.41
N PRO A 7 0.38 2.86 -12.09
CA PRO A 7 1.40 3.88 -11.99
C PRO A 7 1.82 4.35 -13.39
N SER A 8 2.07 5.65 -13.52
CA SER A 8 2.56 6.24 -14.77
C SER A 8 4.08 6.10 -14.90
N ARG A 9 4.76 5.95 -13.76
CA ARG A 9 6.20 5.77 -13.66
C ARG A 9 6.52 4.43 -13.01
N ALA A 10 7.70 3.89 -13.24
CA ALA A 10 8.21 2.71 -12.54
C ALA A 10 9.44 3.06 -11.71
N LEU A 11 9.60 2.41 -10.57
CA LEU A 11 10.84 2.46 -9.80
C LEU A 11 11.75 1.30 -10.21
N CYS A 12 12.96 1.61 -10.67
CA CYS A 12 13.95 0.57 -10.96
C CYS A 12 14.35 -0.14 -9.67
N LEU A 13 13.99 -1.40 -9.56
CA LEU A 13 14.22 -2.29 -8.41
C LEU A 13 15.70 -2.54 -8.09
N SER A 14 16.61 -2.07 -8.93
CA SER A 14 18.06 -2.29 -8.83
C SER A 14 18.83 -1.03 -8.39
N CYS A 15 18.46 0.14 -8.90
CA CYS A 15 19.16 1.41 -8.59
C CYS A 15 18.26 2.50 -7.97
N GLY A 16 16.95 2.30 -7.91
CA GLY A 16 16.00 3.27 -7.36
C GLY A 16 15.68 4.44 -8.28
N GLU A 17 16.04 4.38 -9.56
CA GLU A 17 15.70 5.42 -10.54
C GLU A 17 14.21 5.36 -10.90
N VAL A 18 13.53 6.51 -10.95
CA VAL A 18 12.16 6.61 -11.48
C VAL A 18 12.24 6.78 -12.99
N ILE A 19 11.56 5.89 -13.70
CA ILE A 19 11.56 5.81 -15.17
C ILE A 19 10.12 5.79 -15.70
N ASP A 20 9.93 5.97 -17.01
CA ASP A 20 8.65 5.64 -17.64
C ASP A 20 8.26 4.18 -17.36
N PHE A 21 6.98 3.93 -17.14
CA PHE A 21 6.53 2.56 -16.91
C PHE A 21 6.79 1.70 -18.17
N PRO A 22 7.47 0.55 -18.05
CA PRO A 22 7.82 -0.25 -19.22
C PRO A 22 6.58 -0.92 -19.82
N GLU A 23 6.31 -0.64 -21.10
CA GLU A 23 5.18 -1.25 -21.83
C GLU A 23 5.48 -2.69 -22.29
N GLU A 24 6.75 -3.03 -22.50
CA GLU A 24 7.18 -4.32 -23.05
C GLU A 24 8.15 -5.07 -22.12
N GLN A 25 8.14 -6.40 -22.22
CA GLN A 25 9.10 -7.25 -21.53
C GLN A 25 10.51 -7.03 -22.09
N GLY A 26 11.53 -7.00 -21.22
CA GLY A 26 12.92 -6.84 -21.63
C GLY A 26 13.38 -5.38 -21.75
N ALA A 27 12.51 -4.42 -21.43
CA ALA A 27 12.91 -3.04 -21.20
C ALA A 27 14.04 -2.97 -20.17
N ARG A 28 14.96 -2.02 -20.33
CA ARG A 28 16.11 -1.86 -19.43
C ARG A 28 16.09 -0.49 -18.80
N CYS A 29 16.49 -0.43 -17.53
CA CYS A 29 16.71 0.83 -16.85
C CYS A 29 17.81 1.62 -17.58
N SER A 30 17.52 2.86 -17.95
CA SER A 30 18.47 3.76 -18.61
C SER A 30 19.70 4.06 -17.75
N GLU A 31 19.54 4.04 -16.43
CA GLU A 31 20.60 4.36 -15.47
C GLU A 31 21.55 3.17 -15.23
N CYS A 32 21.02 2.01 -14.83
CA CYS A 32 21.86 0.88 -14.41
C CYS A 32 21.88 -0.32 -15.39
N GLY A 33 21.14 -0.23 -16.50
CA GLY A 33 21.04 -1.28 -17.52
C GLY A 33 20.35 -2.57 -17.06
N THR A 34 19.77 -2.60 -15.86
CA THR A 34 19.06 -3.77 -15.34
C THR A 34 17.76 -3.99 -16.13
N GLU A 35 17.49 -5.24 -16.47
CA GLU A 35 16.24 -5.64 -17.13
C GLU A 35 15.05 -5.47 -16.18
N LEU A 36 13.96 -4.95 -16.73
CA LEU A 36 12.73 -4.63 -16.02
C LEU A 36 11.70 -5.70 -16.32
N ASP A 37 11.04 -6.18 -15.27
CA ASP A 37 9.85 -7.02 -15.36
C ASP A 37 8.63 -6.17 -14.99
N PRO A 38 7.85 -5.68 -15.97
CA PRO A 38 6.71 -4.81 -15.72
C PRO A 38 5.69 -5.43 -14.77
N LYS A 39 5.49 -6.76 -14.85
CA LYS A 39 4.53 -7.48 -14.01
C LYS A 39 5.00 -7.57 -12.57
N ALA A 40 6.29 -7.82 -12.36
CA ALA A 40 6.87 -7.83 -11.02
C ALA A 40 6.82 -6.44 -10.38
N ILE A 41 7.15 -5.40 -11.15
CA ILE A 41 7.11 -4.00 -10.71
C ILE A 41 5.67 -3.62 -10.33
N LEU A 42 4.69 -3.89 -11.20
CA LEU A 42 3.28 -3.58 -10.92
C LEU A 42 2.79 -4.28 -9.65
N ARG A 43 3.13 -5.56 -9.48
CA ARG A 43 2.74 -6.31 -8.29
C ARG A 43 3.34 -5.75 -7.00
N LEU A 44 4.61 -5.32 -7.04
CA LEU A 44 5.27 -4.67 -5.90
C LEU A 44 4.68 -3.30 -5.62
N TYR A 45 4.34 -2.53 -6.67
CA TYR A 45 3.64 -1.26 -6.57
C TYR A 45 2.28 -1.41 -5.90
N GLU A 46 1.43 -2.32 -6.40
CA GLU A 46 0.09 -2.54 -5.86
C GLU A 46 0.14 -2.90 -4.38
N TYR A 47 1.10 -3.76 -3.99
CA TYR A 47 1.29 -4.08 -2.59
C TYR A 47 1.78 -2.88 -1.77
N ALA A 48 2.75 -2.11 -2.26
CA ALA A 48 3.24 -0.94 -1.56
C ALA A 48 2.18 0.17 -1.44
N ALA A 49 1.36 0.36 -2.47
CA ALA A 49 0.20 1.24 -2.46
C ALA A 49 -0.81 0.79 -1.39
N GLU A 50 -1.09 -0.51 -1.29
CA GLU A 50 -1.95 -1.08 -0.26
C GLU A 50 -1.42 -0.79 1.16
N VAL A 51 -0.14 -1.09 1.40
CA VAL A 51 0.49 -0.88 2.70
C VAL A 51 0.51 0.60 3.08
N TYR A 52 0.78 1.49 2.14
CA TYR A 52 0.70 2.92 2.39
C TYR A 52 -0.73 3.36 2.70
N TYR A 53 -1.68 2.99 1.84
CA TYR A 53 -3.06 3.45 1.93
C TYR A 53 -3.74 3.00 3.24
N TYR A 54 -3.65 1.71 3.58
CA TYR A 54 -4.29 1.21 4.81
C TYR A 54 -3.39 1.32 6.04
N GLY A 55 -2.09 1.07 5.89
CA GLY A 55 -1.13 1.05 7.00
C GLY A 55 -0.66 2.44 7.44
N VAL A 56 -0.82 3.47 6.60
CA VAL A 56 -0.40 4.84 6.92
C VAL A 56 -1.58 5.81 6.79
N GLN A 57 -2.18 5.94 5.61
CA GLN A 57 -3.15 7.00 5.33
C GLN A 57 -4.44 6.83 6.15
N TYR A 58 -5.10 5.67 6.07
CA TYR A 58 -6.27 5.37 6.90
C TYR A 58 -5.91 5.23 8.38
N ARG A 59 -4.73 4.69 8.69
CA ARG A 59 -4.25 4.57 10.07
C ARG A 59 -4.22 5.94 10.74
N ARG A 60 -3.50 6.91 10.16
CA ARG A 60 -3.38 8.27 10.70
C ARG A 60 -4.75 8.90 10.90
N TYR A 61 -5.61 8.82 9.88
CA TYR A 61 -6.98 9.32 9.99
C TYR A 61 -7.71 8.74 11.19
N TYR A 62 -7.71 7.40 11.35
CA TYR A 62 -8.48 6.78 12.42
C TYR A 62 -7.84 6.96 13.80
N GLU A 63 -6.51 6.96 13.91
CA GLU A 63 -5.82 7.29 15.17
C GLU A 63 -6.19 8.70 15.66
N ASP A 64 -6.16 9.69 14.77
CA ASP A 64 -6.55 11.07 15.09
C ASP A 64 -8.04 11.16 15.41
N ALA A 65 -8.90 10.57 14.58
CA ALA A 65 -10.34 10.68 14.74
C ALA A 65 -10.85 9.95 16.00
N TYR A 66 -10.22 8.84 16.41
CA TYR A 66 -10.53 8.16 17.67
C TYR A 66 -9.94 8.86 18.90
N ALA A 67 -8.90 9.68 18.74
CA ALA A 67 -8.43 10.55 19.82
C ALA A 67 -9.46 11.65 20.17
N GLU A 68 -10.24 12.08 19.18
CA GLU A 68 -11.26 13.13 19.33
C GLU A 68 -12.67 12.60 19.62
N SER A 69 -13.02 11.41 19.11
CA SER A 69 -14.38 10.85 19.21
C SER A 69 -14.38 9.33 19.30
N ASN A 70 -15.21 8.77 20.18
CA ASN A 70 -15.45 7.31 20.23
C ASN A 70 -16.21 6.76 19.01
N ASN A 71 -16.75 7.63 18.16
CA ASN A 71 -17.46 7.26 16.94
C ASN A 71 -17.07 8.22 15.80
N PRO A 72 -15.87 8.05 15.24
CA PRO A 72 -15.39 8.93 14.18
C PRO A 72 -16.19 8.73 12.89
N PRO A 73 -16.18 9.72 11.97
CA PRO A 73 -16.74 9.54 10.65
C PRO A 73 -16.01 8.41 9.90
N LYS A 74 -16.69 7.82 8.91
CA LYS A 74 -16.09 6.86 7.98
C LYS A 74 -15.78 7.61 6.69
N PRO A 75 -14.52 7.96 6.41
CA PRO A 75 -14.18 8.74 5.23
C PRO A 75 -14.10 7.83 4.00
N SER A 76 -14.15 8.44 2.82
CA SER A 76 -13.67 7.83 1.59
C SER A 76 -12.43 8.61 1.17
N LEU A 77 -11.27 8.10 1.55
CA LEU A 77 -10.01 8.77 1.29
C LEU A 77 -9.60 8.58 -0.18
N LEU A 78 -8.98 9.61 -0.77
CA LEU A 78 -8.34 9.47 -2.07
C LEU A 78 -6.89 9.05 -1.85
N PHE A 79 -6.43 8.00 -2.54
CA PHE A 79 -5.03 7.59 -2.49
C PHE A 79 -4.10 8.75 -2.84
N ASP A 80 -3.11 9.01 -1.98
CA ASP A 80 -2.25 10.20 -2.07
C ASP A 80 -1.38 10.22 -3.34
N GLY A 81 -1.05 9.06 -3.90
CA GLY A 81 -0.42 8.95 -5.22
C GLY A 81 0.75 7.99 -5.29
N GLU A 82 1.21 7.73 -6.52
CA GLU A 82 2.19 6.69 -6.81
C GLU A 82 3.54 6.92 -6.14
N ALA A 83 3.94 8.18 -5.91
CA ALA A 83 5.19 8.51 -5.24
C ALA A 83 5.23 7.92 -3.81
N PHE A 84 4.11 7.96 -3.08
CA PHE A 84 4.02 7.39 -1.74
C PHE A 84 4.11 5.86 -1.76
N ALA A 85 3.53 5.21 -2.78
CA ALA A 85 3.75 3.77 -2.99
C ALA A 85 5.22 3.45 -3.25
N TRP A 86 5.94 4.27 -4.02
CA TRP A 86 7.38 4.05 -4.28
C TRP A 86 8.24 4.22 -3.02
N VAL A 87 7.97 5.23 -2.20
CA VAL A 87 8.61 5.38 -0.88
C VAL A 87 8.25 4.19 0.03
N MET A 88 7.00 3.74 0.03
CA MET A 88 6.57 2.59 0.80
C MET A 88 7.24 1.29 0.32
N LEU A 89 7.47 1.13 -0.99
CA LEU A 89 8.21 -0.01 -1.54
C LEU A 89 9.65 -0.02 -1.03
N ALA A 90 10.30 1.15 -0.97
CA ALA A 90 11.62 1.27 -0.35
C ALA A 90 11.57 0.87 1.13
N ALA A 91 10.60 1.36 1.91
CA ALA A 91 10.44 0.99 3.32
C ALA A 91 10.21 -0.53 3.50
N LEU A 92 9.33 -1.13 2.69
CA LEU A 92 9.05 -2.57 2.68
C LEU A 92 10.29 -3.40 2.34
N SER A 93 11.17 -2.92 1.46
CA SER A 93 12.44 -3.62 1.20
C SER A 93 13.34 -3.69 2.44
N GLY A 94 13.29 -2.70 3.33
CA GLY A 94 13.99 -2.73 4.62
C GLY A 94 13.33 -3.69 5.62
N VAL A 95 11.99 -3.68 5.69
CA VAL A 95 11.20 -4.53 6.60
C VAL A 95 11.20 -6.00 6.19
N VAL A 96 11.15 -6.26 4.88
CA VAL A 96 10.93 -7.59 4.30
C VAL A 96 12.21 -8.17 3.70
N GLY A 97 12.94 -7.34 2.95
CA GLY A 97 14.17 -7.73 2.26
C GLY A 97 15.43 -7.49 3.08
N ASN A 98 15.33 -6.93 4.30
CA ASN A 98 16.46 -6.52 5.13
C ASN A 98 17.42 -5.54 4.43
N ALA A 99 16.90 -4.69 3.52
CA ALA A 99 17.69 -3.60 2.96
C ALA A 99 18.18 -2.66 4.06
N ALA A 100 19.43 -2.20 3.94
CA ALA A 100 20.00 -1.25 4.88
C ALA A 100 19.20 0.06 4.89
N TYR A 101 19.06 0.69 6.06
CA TYR A 101 18.32 1.95 6.22
C TYR A 101 18.84 3.06 5.27
N ASP A 102 20.17 3.13 5.06
CA ASP A 102 20.77 4.07 4.12
C ASP A 102 20.33 3.85 2.66
N LEU A 103 20.06 2.60 2.27
CA LEU A 103 19.51 2.30 0.93
C LEU A 103 18.06 2.75 0.83
N VAL A 104 17.26 2.47 1.86
CA VAL A 104 15.85 2.93 1.92
C VAL A 104 15.79 4.46 1.82
N LYS A 105 16.61 5.16 2.60
CA LYS A 105 16.71 6.62 2.56
C LYS A 105 17.18 7.13 1.21
N SER A 106 18.18 6.50 0.62
CA SER A 106 18.68 6.85 -0.71
C SER A 106 17.60 6.75 -1.80
N VAL A 107 16.77 5.70 -1.76
CA VAL A 107 15.67 5.52 -2.73
C VAL A 107 14.55 6.52 -2.47
N ALA A 108 14.16 6.72 -1.20
CA ALA A 108 13.15 7.71 -0.84
C ALA A 108 13.54 9.13 -1.30
N ASN A 109 14.80 9.50 -1.15
CA ASN A 109 15.32 10.79 -1.60
C ASN A 109 15.26 10.93 -3.14
N ARG A 110 15.58 9.89 -3.90
CA ARG A 110 15.42 9.92 -5.38
C ARG A 110 13.98 10.18 -5.79
N VAL A 111 13.02 9.49 -5.16
CA VAL A 111 11.60 9.73 -5.43
C VAL A 111 11.22 11.19 -5.11
N ARG A 112 11.72 11.75 -4.00
CA ARG A 112 11.49 13.17 -3.65
C ARG A 112 12.10 14.13 -4.66
N GLU A 113 13.31 13.86 -5.14
CA GLU A 113 13.97 14.65 -6.18
C GLU A 113 13.16 14.65 -7.48
N ASP A 114 12.62 13.48 -7.88
CA ASP A 114 11.77 13.37 -9.07
C ASP A 114 10.40 14.05 -8.91
N VAL A 115 9.82 14.03 -7.70
CA VAL A 115 8.64 14.83 -7.36
C VAL A 115 8.95 16.33 -7.48
N ALA A 116 10.05 16.79 -6.87
CA ALA A 116 10.45 18.20 -6.92
C ALA A 116 10.75 18.67 -8.35
N ALA A 117 11.24 17.77 -9.21
CA ALA A 117 11.48 18.02 -10.62
C ALA A 117 10.22 17.93 -11.50
N GLY A 118 9.05 17.59 -10.93
CA GLY A 118 7.79 17.48 -11.66
C GLY A 118 7.72 16.29 -12.64
N ARG A 119 8.52 15.23 -12.41
CA ARG A 119 8.57 14.04 -13.27
C ARG A 119 7.41 13.08 -13.01
N LEU A 120 6.82 13.17 -11.82
CA LEU A 120 5.61 12.44 -11.44
C LEU A 120 4.37 13.32 -11.69
N PRO A 121 3.24 12.74 -12.15
CA PRO A 121 2.03 13.47 -12.47
C PRO A 121 1.54 14.30 -11.28
N ALA A 122 1.05 15.51 -11.57
CA ALA A 122 0.70 16.49 -10.56
C ALA A 122 -0.36 15.96 -9.59
N ARG A 123 0.08 15.79 -8.34
CA ARG A 123 -0.71 15.59 -7.11
C ARG A 123 -0.12 16.52 -6.05
N ASP A 124 -0.84 16.75 -4.97
CA ASP A 124 -0.26 17.44 -3.83
C ASP A 124 0.71 16.51 -3.10
N TYR A 125 1.99 16.61 -3.45
CA TYR A 125 3.09 15.89 -2.81
C TYR A 125 3.84 16.75 -1.78
N SER A 126 3.27 17.88 -1.34
CA SER A 126 3.87 18.71 -0.29
C SER A 126 4.25 17.90 0.95
N PRO A 127 3.41 16.97 1.47
CA PRO A 127 3.78 16.14 2.62
C PRO A 127 4.98 15.21 2.36
N MET A 128 5.20 14.80 1.10
CA MET A 128 6.38 13.99 0.73
C MET A 128 7.66 14.84 0.68
N LEU A 129 7.56 16.07 0.19
CA LEU A 129 8.70 16.98 0.10
C LEU A 129 9.18 17.41 1.49
N GLU A 130 8.28 17.44 2.47
CA GLU A 130 8.57 17.80 3.87
C GLU A 130 8.98 16.60 4.74
N LEU A 131 8.90 15.37 4.20
CA LEU A 131 9.15 14.15 4.95
C LEU A 131 10.54 14.15 5.63
N SER A 132 10.54 14.13 6.95
CA SER A 132 11.73 14.06 7.79
C SER A 132 12.27 12.64 7.93
N ASP A 133 13.51 12.50 8.43
CA ASP A 133 14.11 11.19 8.73
C ASP A 133 13.30 10.42 9.79
N ASN A 134 12.70 11.14 10.74
CA ASN A 134 11.83 10.56 11.76
C ASN A 134 10.56 9.98 11.12
N GLU A 135 9.90 10.74 10.26
CA GLU A 135 8.70 10.29 9.55
C GLU A 135 8.99 9.11 8.60
N LEU A 136 10.18 9.06 7.98
CA LEU A 136 10.61 7.88 7.23
C LEU A 136 10.76 6.65 8.15
N GLY A 137 11.25 6.85 9.38
CA GLY A 137 11.26 5.81 10.42
C GLY A 137 9.85 5.34 10.80
N GLU A 138 8.90 6.26 10.93
CA GLU A 138 7.49 5.96 11.19
C GLU A 138 6.83 5.18 10.04
N LEU A 139 7.18 5.49 8.79
CA LEU A 139 6.73 4.72 7.62
C LEU A 139 7.24 3.29 7.65
N ILE A 140 8.52 3.08 8.00
CA ILE A 140 9.09 1.74 8.18
C ILE A 140 8.39 0.99 9.32
N GLY A 141 8.12 1.68 10.43
CA GLY A 141 7.34 1.15 11.55
C GLY A 141 5.95 0.71 11.12
N SER A 142 5.22 1.58 10.42
CA SER A 142 3.88 1.32 9.91
C SER A 142 3.85 0.16 8.92
N ALA A 143 4.85 0.07 8.02
CA ALA A 143 4.99 -1.06 7.10
C ALA A 143 5.19 -2.39 7.83
N ARG A 144 6.00 -2.40 8.89
CA ARG A 144 6.24 -3.58 9.74
C ARG A 144 4.98 -3.99 10.49
N GLU A 145 4.30 -3.03 11.10
CA GLU A 145 3.07 -3.26 11.87
C GLU A 145 1.96 -3.80 10.96
N TYR A 146 1.74 -3.18 9.79
CA TYR A 146 0.78 -3.67 8.81
C TYR A 146 1.08 -5.12 8.37
N ARG A 147 2.34 -5.43 8.07
CA ARG A 147 2.77 -6.79 7.72
C ARG A 147 2.50 -7.80 8.83
N ASN A 148 2.64 -7.37 10.08
CA ASN A 148 2.37 -8.19 11.26
C ASN A 148 0.88 -8.15 11.68
N GLY A 149 -0.04 -7.83 10.76
CA GLY A 149 -1.47 -7.85 11.05
C GLY A 149 -1.99 -6.61 11.77
N MET A 150 -1.30 -5.47 11.60
CA MET A 150 -1.56 -4.21 12.29
C MET A 150 -1.41 -4.33 13.82
N ASP A 151 -0.37 -5.06 14.23
CA ASP A 151 0.11 -5.11 15.61
C ASP A 151 0.54 -3.70 16.03
N GLY A 152 0.14 -3.25 17.23
CA GLY A 152 0.37 -1.88 17.70
C GLY A 152 -0.84 -0.96 17.63
N LEU A 153 -1.84 -1.27 16.78
CA LEU A 153 -3.09 -0.51 16.73
C LEU A 153 -4.06 -0.91 17.85
N THR A 154 -4.88 0.05 18.29
CA THR A 154 -6.06 -0.23 19.12
C THR A 154 -7.05 -1.11 18.36
N LYS A 155 -7.94 -1.78 19.08
CA LYS A 155 -8.92 -2.68 18.48
C LYS A 155 -9.87 -1.93 17.55
N GLU A 156 -10.22 -0.70 17.93
CA GLU A 156 -11.15 0.18 17.23
C GLU A 156 -10.55 0.65 15.90
N VAL A 157 -9.30 1.13 15.91
CA VAL A 157 -8.57 1.54 14.70
C VAL A 157 -8.37 0.35 13.76
N ARG A 158 -7.92 -0.80 14.29
CA ARG A 158 -7.73 -2.02 13.49
C ARG A 158 -9.04 -2.49 12.85
N ALA A 159 -10.14 -2.44 13.59
CA ALA A 159 -11.45 -2.82 13.08
C ALA A 159 -11.92 -1.85 11.97
N ALA A 160 -11.73 -0.55 12.15
CA ALA A 160 -12.09 0.45 11.16
C ALA A 160 -11.31 0.28 9.85
N ILE A 161 -9.98 0.10 9.92
CA ILE A 161 -9.15 -0.18 8.73
C ILE A 161 -9.56 -1.49 8.05
N ALA A 162 -9.85 -2.54 8.83
CA ALA A 162 -10.32 -3.81 8.28
C ALA A 162 -11.67 -3.67 7.56
N GLU A 163 -12.57 -2.81 8.05
CA GLU A 163 -13.82 -2.49 7.37
C GLU A 163 -13.56 -1.80 6.02
N GLU A 164 -12.60 -0.86 5.93
CA GLU A 164 -12.23 -0.22 4.66
C GLU A 164 -11.67 -1.22 3.64
N ILE A 165 -10.72 -2.07 4.06
CA ILE A 165 -10.17 -3.13 3.21
C ILE A 165 -11.29 -4.00 2.63
N VAL A 166 -12.27 -4.36 3.46
CA VAL A 166 -13.41 -5.17 3.01
C VAL A 166 -14.34 -4.36 2.11
N ALA A 167 -14.64 -3.12 2.42
CA ALA A 167 -15.48 -2.25 1.60
C ALA A 167 -14.90 -2.13 0.18
N ASP A 168 -13.61 -1.83 0.07
CA ASP A 168 -12.91 -1.74 -1.21
C ASP A 168 -12.88 -3.11 -1.92
N SER A 169 -12.63 -4.19 -1.19
CA SER A 169 -12.64 -5.55 -1.77
C SER A 169 -14.01 -5.96 -2.31
N VAL A 170 -15.10 -5.53 -1.66
CA VAL A 170 -16.48 -5.83 -2.06
C VAL A 170 -16.83 -5.12 -3.35
N VAL A 171 -16.47 -3.84 -3.48
CA VAL A 171 -16.71 -3.05 -4.70
C VAL A 171 -16.10 -3.74 -5.93
N HIS A 172 -14.94 -4.36 -5.77
CA HIS A 172 -14.20 -5.01 -6.86
C HIS A 172 -14.46 -6.52 -6.98
N ASN A 173 -15.34 -7.10 -6.14
CA ASN A 173 -15.66 -8.52 -6.17
C ASN A 173 -17.19 -8.75 -6.21
N PRO A 174 -17.78 -8.88 -7.42
CA PRO A 174 -19.22 -9.06 -7.60
C PRO A 174 -19.81 -10.23 -6.82
N ALA A 175 -19.06 -11.32 -6.60
CA ALA A 175 -19.54 -12.47 -5.84
C ALA A 175 -19.75 -12.12 -4.36
N VAL A 176 -18.79 -11.41 -3.75
CA VAL A 176 -18.89 -10.95 -2.36
C VAL A 176 -19.98 -9.88 -2.23
N ALA A 177 -20.03 -8.92 -3.17
CA ALA A 177 -21.07 -7.89 -3.19
C ALA A 177 -22.48 -8.48 -3.26
N ASN A 178 -22.70 -9.48 -4.12
CA ASN A 178 -23.98 -10.16 -4.24
C ASN A 178 -24.39 -10.88 -2.95
N GLU A 179 -23.45 -11.54 -2.26
CA GLU A 179 -23.74 -12.20 -0.99
C GLU A 179 -24.04 -11.19 0.13
N MET A 180 -23.31 -10.06 0.19
CA MET A 180 -23.61 -8.97 1.11
C MET A 180 -25.00 -8.37 0.87
N MET A 181 -25.34 -8.08 -0.40
CA MET A 181 -26.64 -7.53 -0.78
C MET A 181 -27.81 -8.45 -0.40
N LYS A 182 -27.65 -9.77 -0.53
CA LYS A 182 -28.67 -10.74 -0.10
C LYS A 182 -28.95 -10.61 1.41
N LEU A 183 -27.91 -10.47 2.22
CA LEU A 183 -28.04 -10.29 3.68
C LEU A 183 -28.71 -8.96 4.04
N MET A 184 -28.44 -7.90 3.29
CA MET A 184 -29.03 -6.56 3.51
C MET A 184 -30.50 -6.46 3.09
N ARG A 185 -31.00 -7.33 2.19
CA ARG A 185 -32.41 -7.35 1.76
C ARG A 185 -33.39 -7.83 2.83
N HIS A 186 -32.89 -8.44 3.90
CA HIS A 186 -33.74 -8.99 4.96
C HIS A 186 -34.32 -7.86 5.82
N LYS A 187 -35.67 -7.71 5.86
CA LYS A 187 -36.37 -6.71 6.71
C LYS A 187 -36.04 -6.81 8.21
N LYS A 188 -35.59 -7.99 8.67
CA LYS A 188 -35.08 -8.21 10.03
C LYS A 188 -33.80 -9.04 9.93
N VAL A 189 -32.72 -8.51 10.47
CA VAL A 189 -31.42 -9.20 10.52
C VAL A 189 -31.43 -10.18 11.70
N THR A 190 -31.36 -11.48 11.40
CA THR A 190 -31.31 -12.53 12.44
C THR A 190 -29.90 -12.71 13.00
N GLN A 191 -29.76 -13.38 14.15
CA GLN A 191 -28.43 -13.74 14.69
C GLN A 191 -27.63 -14.61 13.70
N LYS A 192 -28.31 -15.48 12.94
CA LYS A 192 -27.69 -16.28 11.89
C LYS A 192 -27.15 -15.42 10.75
N ASP A 193 -27.90 -14.39 10.34
CA ASP A 193 -27.46 -13.44 9.32
C ASP A 193 -26.24 -12.64 9.79
N ARG A 194 -26.22 -12.18 11.05
CA ARG A 194 -25.05 -11.51 11.65
C ARG A 194 -23.81 -12.40 11.65
N LYS A 195 -23.96 -13.68 12.01
CA LYS A 195 -22.86 -14.64 11.99
C LYS A 195 -22.34 -14.85 10.56
N ARG A 196 -23.24 -15.07 9.60
CA ARG A 196 -22.88 -15.23 8.18
C ARG A 196 -22.21 -13.98 7.60
N PHE A 197 -22.67 -12.79 7.97
CA PHE A 197 -22.05 -11.53 7.58
C PHE A 197 -20.63 -11.41 8.13
N SER A 198 -20.45 -11.70 9.42
CA SER A 198 -19.13 -11.67 10.08
C SER A 198 -18.15 -12.67 9.45
N GLU A 199 -18.62 -13.87 9.10
CA GLU A 199 -17.83 -14.87 8.39
C GLU A 199 -17.44 -14.41 6.98
N LEU A 200 -18.36 -13.75 6.26
CA LEU A 200 -18.09 -13.19 4.94
C LEU A 200 -17.04 -12.08 5.01
N LEU A 201 -17.17 -11.14 5.95
CA LEU A 201 -16.18 -10.10 6.21
C LEU A 201 -14.79 -10.70 6.46
N ARG A 202 -14.69 -11.67 7.37
CA ARG A 202 -13.44 -12.33 7.71
C ARG A 202 -12.81 -13.04 6.50
N LYS A 203 -13.62 -13.75 5.71
CA LYS A 203 -13.14 -14.44 4.49
C LYS A 203 -12.62 -13.44 3.46
N THR A 204 -13.33 -12.33 3.24
CA THR A 204 -12.91 -11.28 2.32
C THR A 204 -11.60 -10.65 2.77
N LEU A 205 -11.47 -10.29 4.05
CA LEU A 205 -10.25 -9.73 4.61
C LEU A 205 -9.06 -10.68 4.45
N VAL A 206 -9.23 -11.96 4.82
CA VAL A 206 -8.16 -12.97 4.69
C VAL A 206 -7.77 -13.18 3.22
N ALA A 207 -8.75 -13.24 2.32
CA ALA A 207 -8.48 -13.41 0.89
C ALA A 207 -7.73 -12.20 0.30
N GLN A 208 -8.08 -10.97 0.73
CA GLN A 208 -7.37 -9.77 0.31
C GLN A 208 -5.94 -9.77 0.84
N GLN A 209 -5.75 -10.02 2.15
CA GLN A 209 -4.41 -10.15 2.74
C GLN A 209 -3.57 -11.21 2.04
N GLN A 210 -4.11 -12.39 1.75
CA GLN A 210 -3.38 -13.45 1.05
C GLN A 210 -2.99 -13.09 -0.39
N ARG A 211 -3.80 -12.28 -1.08
CA ARG A 211 -3.51 -11.83 -2.45
C ARG A 211 -2.39 -10.79 -2.46
N SER A 212 -2.47 -9.84 -1.55
CA SER A 212 -1.57 -8.70 -1.51
C SER A 212 -0.24 -9.04 -0.84
N HIS A 213 -0.23 -9.93 0.16
CA HIS A 213 0.98 -10.24 0.91
C HIS A 213 2.04 -10.94 0.04
N LEU A 214 3.19 -10.27 -0.13
CA LEU A 214 4.29 -10.76 -0.93
C LEU A 214 5.34 -11.52 -0.07
N PRO A 215 5.90 -12.63 -0.58
CA PRO A 215 6.93 -13.38 0.13
C PRO A 215 8.24 -12.58 0.20
N ALA A 216 9.11 -12.90 1.15
CA ALA A 216 10.41 -12.24 1.29
C ALA A 216 11.28 -12.34 0.03
N SER A 217 11.14 -13.42 -0.73
CA SER A 217 11.82 -13.60 -2.02
C SER A 217 11.47 -12.53 -3.06
N ALA A 218 10.28 -11.91 -2.98
CA ALA A 218 9.88 -10.82 -3.87
C ALA A 218 10.67 -9.52 -3.60
N PHE A 219 11.27 -9.39 -2.42
CA PHE A 219 12.10 -8.24 -2.02
C PHE A 219 13.59 -8.57 -1.98
N SER A 220 13.95 -9.85 -2.13
CA SER A 220 15.34 -10.30 -2.11
C SER A 220 16.08 -9.78 -3.33
N GLY A 221 17.23 -9.14 -3.12
CA GLY A 221 18.05 -8.63 -4.21
C GLY A 221 17.56 -7.32 -4.81
N LEU A 222 16.54 -6.68 -4.21
CA LEU A 222 16.29 -5.27 -4.48
C LEU A 222 17.53 -4.45 -4.12
N TRP A 223 17.81 -3.42 -4.90
CA TRP A 223 18.94 -2.49 -4.73
C TRP A 223 20.33 -3.12 -4.90
N SER A 224 20.40 -4.30 -5.51
CA SER A 224 21.62 -5.12 -5.57
C SER A 224 22.65 -4.67 -6.62
N ARG A 225 22.34 -3.71 -7.50
CA ARG A 225 23.32 -3.14 -8.44
C ARG A 225 23.26 -1.62 -8.49
N ARG A 226 24.22 -0.98 -7.82
CA ARG A 226 24.77 0.27 -8.33
C ARG A 226 25.72 -0.10 -9.47
N ALA A 227 25.22 -0.11 -10.70
CA ALA A 227 26.10 -0.19 -11.85
C ALA A 227 26.66 1.21 -12.11
N LYS A 228 27.90 1.38 -11.63
CA LYS A 228 28.83 2.53 -11.78
C LYS A 228 28.62 3.72 -10.85
#